data_AF-A0A3P3TYR9-F1
#
_entry.id   AF-A0A3P3TYR9-F1
#
_cell.length_a   1.000
_cell.length_b   1.000
_cell.length_c   1.000
_cell.angle_alpha   90.00
_cell.angle_beta   90.00
_cell.angle_gamma   90.00
#
_symmetry.space_group_name_H-M   'P 1'
#
loop_
_entity.id
_entity.type
_entity.pdbx_description
1 polymer ?
#
loop_
_entity_poly.entity_id
_entity_poly.type
_entity_poly.pdbx_seq_one_letter_code
_entity_poly.pdbx_strand_id
1 'polypeptide(L)' 'MEQELQDLEERMYPMQKALLELDFEQLSLVEAKYFCREEPIDDALINSFGWGRQKYYTVKKTALITLATTLRVI' A
#
# COMPACT_ATOMS: atom_id res chain seq x y z
N MET A 1 -7.19 26.38 7.96
CA MET A 1 -7.55 26.01 6.58
C MET A 1 -6.33 25.93 5.66
N GLU A 2 -5.65 27.01 5.29
CA GLU A 2 -4.45 26.92 4.42
C GLU A 2 -3.27 26.21 5.12
N GLN A 3 -2.98 26.56 6.37
CA GLN A 3 -1.91 25.91 7.16
C GLN A 3 -2.14 24.40 7.34
N GLU A 4 -3.39 23.99 7.61
CA GLU A 4 -3.74 22.58 7.81
C GLU A 4 -3.60 21.75 6.53
N LEU A 5 -3.90 22.34 5.37
CA LEU A 5 -3.69 21.70 4.07
C LEU A 5 -2.20 21.52 3.79
N GLN A 6 -1.40 22.54 4.11
CA GLN A 6 0.05 22.52 3.90
C GLN A 6 0.75 21.51 4.80
N ASP A 7 0.36 21.46 6.09
CA ASP A 7 0.84 20.44 7.04
C ASP A 7 0.43 19.02 6.61
N LEU A 8 -0.74 18.87 5.97
CA LEU A 8 -1.20 17.60 5.42
C LEU A 8 -0.34 17.18 4.22
N GLU A 9 -0.08 18.09 3.29
CA GLU A 9 0.78 17.86 2.12
C GLU A 9 2.19 17.45 2.54
N GLU A 10 2.81 18.17 3.48
CA GLU A 10 4.14 17.86 4.00
C GLU A 10 4.21 16.46 4.64
N ARG A 11 3.15 16.06 5.35
CA ARG A 11 3.04 14.73 5.96
C ARG A 11 2.74 13.62 4.95
N MET A 12 2.11 13.94 3.83
CA MET A 12 1.80 12.99 2.76
C MET A 12 3.01 12.69 1.87
N TYR A 13 3.93 13.64 1.72
CA TYR A 13 5.11 13.50 0.86
C TYR A 13 5.92 12.21 1.08
N PRO A 14 6.25 11.81 2.34
CA PRO A 14 6.96 10.57 2.60
C PRO A 14 6.20 9.32 2.14
N MET A 15 4.87 9.29 2.34
CA MET A 15 4.03 8.18 1.92
C MET A 15 3.87 8.11 0.41
N GLN A 16 3.65 9.26 -0.24
CA GLN A 16 3.58 9.35 -1.71
C GLN A 16 4.87 8.83 -2.33
N LYS A 17 6.03 9.24 -1.79
CA LYS A 17 7.32 8.72 -2.24
C LYS A 17 7.44 7.20 -2.02
N ALA A 18 7.02 6.69 -0.87
CA ALA A 18 7.05 5.26 -0.57
C ALA A 18 6.17 4.43 -1.52
N LEU A 19 4.99 4.95 -1.88
CA LEU A 19 4.08 4.30 -2.83
C LEU A 19 4.67 4.25 -4.26
N LEU A 20 5.46 5.25 -4.66
CA LEU A 20 6.14 5.28 -5.96
C LEU A 20 7.26 4.23 -6.10
N GLU A 21 7.76 3.69 -4.99
CA GLU A 21 8.76 2.60 -5.00
C GLU A 21 8.14 1.21 -5.17
N LEU A 22 6.81 1.10 -5.12
CA LEU A 22 6.10 -0.15 -5.34
C LEU A 22 5.96 -0.45 -6.84
N ASP A 23 6.15 -1.71 -7.21
CA ASP A 23 5.78 -2.17 -8.55
C ASP A 23 4.25 -2.17 -8.74
N PHE A 24 3.81 -2.38 -9.97
CA PHE A 24 2.38 -2.36 -10.33
C PHE A 24 1.52 -3.34 -9.50
N GLU A 25 2.00 -4.56 -9.27
CA GLU A 25 1.24 -5.57 -8.53
C GLU A 25 1.17 -5.23 -7.04
N GLN A 26 2.28 -4.73 -6.49
CA GLN A 26 2.38 -4.28 -5.11
C GLN A 26 1.47 -3.09 -4.84
N LEU A 27 1.52 -2.06 -5.70
CA LEU A 27 0.68 -0.87 -5.57
C LEU A 27 -0.80 -1.25 -5.66
N SER A 28 -1.18 -2.03 -6.69
CA SER A 28 -2.55 -2.49 -6.88
C SER A 28 -3.09 -3.24 -5.66
N LEU A 29 -2.27 -4.10 -5.04
CA LEU A 29 -2.64 -4.81 -3.83
C LEU A 29 -2.78 -3.86 -2.63
N VAL A 30 -1.84 -2.93 -2.43
CA VAL A 30 -1.86 -1.97 -1.31
C VAL A 30 -3.10 -1.08 -1.40
N GLU A 31 -3.41 -0.55 -2.57
CA GLU A 31 -4.60 0.28 -2.78
C GLU A 31 -5.89 -0.50 -2.51
N ALA A 32 -6.04 -1.69 -3.12
CA ALA A 32 -7.23 -2.51 -2.94
C ALA A 32 -7.42 -2.97 -1.47
N LYS A 33 -6.32 -3.21 -0.76
CA LYS A 33 -6.35 -3.70 0.62
C LYS A 33 -6.56 -2.59 1.64
N TYR A 34 -5.92 -1.43 1.47
CA TYR A 34 -5.83 -0.42 2.52
C TYR A 34 -6.51 0.91 2.15
N PHE A 35 -6.75 1.21 0.87
CA PHE A 35 -7.39 2.47 0.44
C PHE A 35 -8.89 2.26 0.24
N CYS A 36 -9.51 1.66 1.24
CA CYS A 36 -10.93 1.32 1.25
C CYS A 36 -11.54 1.69 2.62
N ARG A 37 -12.87 1.84 2.64
CA ARG A 37 -13.61 2.09 3.88
C ARG A 37 -13.71 0.85 4.76
N GLU A 38 -13.88 -0.31 4.13
CA GLU A 38 -13.95 -1.62 4.78
C GLU A 38 -12.90 -2.52 4.17
N GLU A 39 -11.97 -2.98 5.01
CA GLU A 39 -10.85 -3.80 4.57
C GLU A 39 -11.36 -5.15 4.03
N PRO A 40 -11.08 -5.49 2.76
CA PRO A 40 -11.49 -6.78 2.21
C PRO A 40 -10.69 -7.91 2.86
N ILE A 41 -11.35 -9.06 3.07
CA ILE A 41 -10.66 -10.28 3.47
C ILE A 41 -9.68 -10.73 2.37
N ASP A 42 -8.56 -11.32 2.78
CA ASP A 42 -7.48 -11.69 1.85
C ASP A 42 -7.97 -12.64 0.73
N ASP A 43 -8.86 -13.60 1.05
CA ASP A 43 -9.42 -14.53 0.06
C ASP A 43 -10.25 -13.83 -1.04
N ALA A 44 -10.91 -12.71 -0.72
CA ALA A 44 -11.66 -11.94 -1.72
C ALA A 44 -10.72 -11.29 -2.73
N LEU A 45 -9.60 -10.73 -2.25
CA LEU A 45 -8.58 -10.13 -3.11
C LEU A 45 -7.82 -11.17 -3.93
N ILE A 46 -7.49 -12.31 -3.33
CA ILE A 46 -6.85 -13.45 -4.03
C ILE A 46 -7.69 -13.84 -5.26
N ASN A 47 -9.01 -13.94 -5.07
CA ASN A 47 -9.94 -14.26 -6.15
C ASN A 47 -10.05 -13.12 -7.17
N SER A 48 -10.14 -11.86 -6.73
CA SER A 48 -10.29 -10.71 -7.66
C SER A 48 -9.07 -10.48 -8.55
N PHE A 49 -7.87 -10.71 -8.02
CA PHE A 49 -6.62 -10.62 -8.79
C PHE A 49 -6.33 -11.87 -9.63
N GLY A 50 -7.07 -12.96 -9.45
CA GLY A 50 -6.79 -14.24 -10.10
C GLY A 50 -5.44 -14.84 -9.67
N TRP A 51 -5.01 -14.57 -8.44
CA TRP A 51 -3.71 -15.02 -7.93
C TRP A 51 -3.84 -16.29 -7.10
N GLY A 52 -2.76 -17.08 -7.06
CA GLY A 52 -2.61 -18.12 -6.04
C GLY A 52 -2.24 -17.52 -4.68
N ARG A 53 -2.60 -18.21 -3.58
CA ARG A 53 -2.29 -17.76 -2.19
C ARG A 53 -0.81 -17.40 -2.02
N GLN A 54 0.10 -18.22 -2.54
CA GLN A 54 1.54 -17.99 -2.43
C GLN A 54 1.97 -16.67 -3.08
N LYS A 55 1.49 -16.39 -4.30
CA LYS A 55 1.79 -15.13 -4.99
C LYS A 55 1.26 -13.95 -4.18
N TYR A 56 0.00 -14.00 -3.76
CA TYR A 56 -0.62 -12.95 -2.95
C TYR A 56 0.20 -12.60 -1.71
N TYR A 57 0.56 -13.59 -0.89
CA TYR A 57 1.33 -13.33 0.33
C TYR A 57 2.76 -12.88 0.04
N THR A 58 3.34 -13.29 -1.08
CA THR A 58 4.66 -12.81 -1.52
C THR A 58 4.60 -11.32 -1.87
N VAL A 59 3.65 -10.92 -2.72
CA VAL A 59 3.44 -9.51 -3.10
C VAL A 59 3.08 -8.66 -1.88
N LYS A 60 2.18 -9.14 -1.02
CA LYS A 60 1.80 -8.45 0.23
C LYS A 60 3.01 -8.21 1.12
N LYS A 61 3.82 -9.25 1.34
CA LYS A 61 5.01 -9.16 2.20
C LYS A 61 6.04 -8.19 1.63
N THR A 62 6.37 -8.30 0.34
CA THR A 62 7.39 -7.44 -0.27
C THR A 62 6.93 -5.99 -0.30
N ALA A 63 5.67 -5.71 -0.65
CA ALA A 63 5.11 -4.35 -0.61
C ALA A 63 5.24 -3.72 0.78
N LEU A 64 4.83 -4.45 1.84
CA LEU A 64 4.91 -3.94 3.21
C LEU A 64 6.34 -3.70 3.68
N ILE A 65 7.29 -4.57 3.31
CA ILE A 65 8.72 -4.38 3.62
C ILE A 65 9.27 -3.15 2.89
N THR A 66 8.95 -2.97 1.61
CA THR A 66 9.36 -1.79 0.83
C THR A 66 8.85 -0.51 1.48
N LEU A 67 7.54 -0.45 1.80
CA LEU A 67 6.95 0.71 2.47
C LEU A 67 7.61 0.99 3.82
N ALA A 68 7.78 -0.04 4.66
CA ALA A 68 8.38 0.12 5.99
C ALA A 68 9.83 0.62 5.92
N THR A 69 10.60 0.14 4.96
CA THR A 69 11.99 0.56 4.73
C THR A 69 12.06 2.00 4.24
N THR A 70 11.25 2.36 3.24
CA THR A 70 11.24 3.72 2.67
C THR A 70 10.78 4.77 3.68
N LEU A 71 9.82 4.41 4.53
CA LEU A 71 9.31 5.25 5.62
C LEU A 71 10.19 5.22 6.88
N ARG A 72 11.25 4.41 6.91
CA ARG A 72 12.15 4.23 8.07
C ARG A 72 11.41 3.84 9.36
N VAL A 73 10.40 2.98 9.22
CA VAL A 73 9.69 2.38 10.35
C VAL A 73 10.50 1.21 10.93
N ILE A 74 11.35 0.58 10.10
CA ILE A 74 12.29 -0.49 10.45
C ILE A 74 13.69 -0.19 9.92
#